data_AF-B5EW44-F1
#
_entry.id   AF-B5EW44-F1
#
_cell.length_a   1.000
_cell.length_b   1.000
_cell.length_c   1.000
_cell.angle_alpha   90.00
_cell.angle_beta   90.00
_cell.angle_gamma   90.00
#
_symmetry.space_group_name_H-M   'P 1'
#
loop_
_entity.id
_entity.type
_entity.pdbx_description
1 polymer ?
#
loop_
_entity_poly.entity_id
_entity_poly.type
_entity_poly.pdbx_seq_one_letter_code
_entity_poly.pdbx_strand_id
1 'polypeptide(L)'
;MNINEYTSYRSNYLQQYSQDVLDIWHSLETIETWTLDSELHGIADIFNSLPSICRYPLSDKTESALAELIGLIAYLPFIESVTALAWCGFNNDEWGVAIYDHAYTIYNESIENDISQQNQIVIAAKTIVQRVEEVAKITTLQAITGRSI
;
A
#
# COMPACT_ATOMS: atom_id res chain seq x y z
N MET A 1 1.40 13.43 8.88
CA MET A 1 0.21 12.62 8.56
C MET A 1 -0.79 12.68 9.71
N ASN A 2 -1.96 13.28 9.49
CA ASN A 2 -3.00 13.49 10.51
C ASN A 2 -4.13 12.47 10.33
N ILE A 3 -4.27 11.51 11.25
CA ILE A 3 -5.25 10.43 11.16
C ILE A 3 -6.70 10.91 11.01
N ASN A 4 -7.03 12.08 11.54
CA ASN A 4 -8.37 12.66 11.43
C ASN A 4 -8.75 13.05 9.99
N GLU A 5 -7.76 13.19 9.10
CA GLU A 5 -7.97 13.51 7.68
C GLU A 5 -8.14 12.25 6.81
N TYR A 6 -7.82 11.07 7.34
CA TYR A 6 -7.83 9.83 6.56
C TYR A 6 -9.21 9.49 6.02
N THR A 7 -10.28 9.59 6.83
CA THR A 7 -11.63 9.28 6.37
C THR A 7 -12.04 10.13 5.17
N SER A 8 -11.76 11.44 5.22
CA SER A 8 -12.04 12.36 4.12
C SER A 8 -11.19 12.05 2.89
N TYR A 9 -9.90 11.74 3.09
CA TYR A 9 -8.99 11.34 2.02
C TYR A 9 -9.50 10.06 1.33
N ARG A 10 -9.83 9.02 2.11
CA ARG A 10 -10.35 7.75 1.62
C ARG A 10 -11.61 7.94 0.78
N SER A 11 -12.58 8.71 1.27
CA SER A 11 -13.79 9.01 0.50
C SER A 11 -13.48 9.70 -0.84
N ASN A 12 -12.59 10.69 -0.85
CA ASN A 12 -12.20 11.39 -2.09
C ASN A 12 -11.39 10.50 -3.03
N TYR A 13 -10.55 9.62 -2.50
CA TYR A 13 -9.78 8.66 -3.29
C TYR A 13 -10.71 7.70 -4.03
N LEU A 14 -11.67 7.10 -3.32
CA LEU A 14 -12.60 6.13 -3.90
C LEU A 14 -13.56 6.74 -4.93
N GLN A 15 -13.93 8.02 -4.79
CA GLN A 15 -14.79 8.73 -5.76
C GLN A 15 -14.20 8.86 -7.17
N GLN A 16 -12.89 8.59 -7.34
CA GLN A 16 -12.22 8.64 -8.64
C GLN A 16 -12.50 7.38 -9.49
N TYR A 17 -13.03 6.33 -8.87
CA TYR A 17 -13.31 5.04 -9.49
C TYR A 17 -14.81 4.89 -9.80
N SER A 18 -15.14 4.14 -10.86
CA SER A 18 -16.51 3.76 -11.17
C SER A 18 -17.06 2.81 -10.11
N GLN A 19 -18.38 2.68 -10.03
CA GLN A 19 -19.01 1.74 -9.09
C GLN A 19 -18.59 0.30 -9.37
N ASP A 20 -18.51 -0.10 -10.63
CA ASP A 20 -18.09 -1.44 -11.04
C ASP A 20 -16.66 -1.78 -10.59
N VAL A 21 -15.73 -0.80 -10.62
CA VAL A 21 -14.37 -0.97 -10.07
C VAL A 21 -14.42 -1.22 -8.57
N LEU A 22 -15.21 -0.44 -7.86
CA LEU A 22 -15.37 -0.61 -6.41
C LEU A 22 -16.00 -1.97 -6.07
N ASP A 23 -16.94 -2.45 -6.88
CA ASP A 23 -17.57 -3.77 -6.71
C ASP A 23 -16.55 -4.91 -6.94
N ILE A 24 -15.63 -4.76 -7.89
CA ILE A 24 -14.50 -5.69 -8.08
C ILE A 24 -13.60 -5.70 -6.83
N TRP A 25 -13.21 -4.52 -6.33
CA TRP A 25 -12.36 -4.43 -5.14
C TRP A 25 -13.04 -5.02 -3.90
N HIS A 26 -14.32 -4.76 -3.69
CA HIS A 26 -15.09 -5.41 -2.63
C HIS A 26 -15.13 -6.93 -2.79
N SER A 27 -15.27 -7.42 -4.03
CA SER A 27 -15.21 -8.86 -4.31
C SER A 27 -13.85 -9.47 -3.92
N LEU A 28 -12.73 -8.75 -4.13
CA LEU A 28 -11.41 -9.16 -3.65
C LEU A 28 -11.38 -9.25 -2.12
N GLU A 29 -11.93 -8.26 -1.41
CA GLU A 29 -11.99 -8.28 0.06
C GLU A 29 -12.80 -9.48 0.58
N THR A 30 -13.88 -9.89 -0.11
CA THR A 30 -14.70 -11.03 0.35
C THR A 30 -13.93 -12.37 0.40
N ILE A 31 -12.85 -12.50 -0.36
CA ILE A 31 -12.01 -13.71 -0.38
C ILE A 31 -10.74 -13.57 0.49
N GLU A 32 -10.45 -12.39 1.02
CA GLU A 32 -9.27 -12.08 1.84
C GLU A 32 -9.45 -12.48 3.32
N THR A 33 -9.51 -13.79 3.58
CA THR A 33 -9.67 -14.35 4.94
C THR A 33 -8.48 -14.15 5.89
N TRP A 34 -7.40 -13.54 5.40
CA TRP A 34 -6.11 -13.38 6.10
C TRP A 34 -5.83 -11.93 6.53
N THR A 35 -6.73 -11.00 6.19
CA THR A 35 -6.59 -9.58 6.54
C THR A 35 -6.96 -9.33 8.00
N LEU A 36 -6.47 -8.23 8.54
CA LEU A 36 -6.66 -7.81 9.93
C LEU A 36 -7.46 -6.51 10.00
N ASP A 37 -8.07 -6.27 11.15
CA ASP A 37 -8.75 -5.00 11.43
C ASP A 37 -7.78 -3.82 11.29
N SER A 38 -8.30 -2.68 10.81
CA SER A 38 -7.47 -1.56 10.39
C SER A 38 -6.73 -0.86 11.54
N GLU A 39 -5.41 -1.03 11.60
CA GLU A 39 -4.52 -0.33 12.54
C GLU A 39 -3.94 0.99 11.96
N LEU A 40 -4.81 1.87 11.47
CA LEU A 40 -4.38 3.11 10.81
C LEU A 40 -3.58 4.07 11.71
N HIS A 41 -3.78 3.99 13.02
CA HIS A 41 -2.98 4.76 13.98
C HIS A 41 -1.51 4.34 13.97
N GLY A 42 -1.23 3.03 13.92
CA GLY A 42 0.14 2.52 13.83
C GLY A 42 0.84 2.97 12.53
N ILE A 43 0.10 2.94 11.41
CA ILE A 43 0.58 3.47 10.12
C ILE A 43 0.93 4.96 10.24
N ALA A 44 0.04 5.77 10.83
CA ALA A 44 0.27 7.20 11.03
C ALA A 44 1.47 7.47 11.95
N ASP A 45 1.62 6.73 13.04
CA ASP A 45 2.70 6.89 14.01
C ASP A 45 4.06 6.57 13.39
N ILE A 46 4.16 5.44 12.69
CA ILE A 46 5.41 5.04 12.01
C ILE A 46 5.75 6.04 10.91
N PHE A 47 4.79 6.42 10.07
CA PHE A 47 5.04 7.38 8.98
C PHE A 47 5.49 8.74 9.51
N ASN A 48 4.88 9.23 10.59
CA ASN A 48 5.29 10.49 11.23
C ASN A 48 6.66 10.41 11.92
N SER A 49 7.16 9.21 12.19
CA SER A 49 8.51 9.00 12.72
C SER A 49 9.61 9.03 11.65
N LEU A 50 9.23 8.95 10.36
CA LEU A 50 10.18 9.03 9.25
C LEU A 50 10.82 10.41 9.17
N PRO A 51 12.07 10.52 8.68
CA PRO A 51 12.71 11.80 8.44
C PRO A 51 11.88 12.69 7.51
N SER A 52 11.95 14.01 7.67
CA SER A 52 11.18 14.95 6.84
C SER A 52 11.57 14.92 5.35
N ILE A 53 12.76 14.43 5.02
CA ILE A 53 13.29 14.31 3.66
C ILE A 53 13.70 12.85 3.45
N CYS A 54 13.27 12.25 2.34
CA CYS A 54 13.72 10.92 1.96
C CYS A 54 15.11 11.04 1.32
N ARG A 55 16.14 10.60 2.05
CA ARG A 55 17.53 10.63 1.56
C ARG A 55 18.07 9.21 1.45
N TYR A 56 18.51 8.87 0.25
CA TYR A 56 19.25 7.63 -0.01
C TYR A 56 20.77 7.82 0.21
N PRO A 57 21.50 6.78 0.68
CA PRO A 57 20.97 5.50 1.16
C PRO A 57 20.16 5.68 2.45
N LEU A 58 19.11 4.87 2.61
CA LEU A 58 18.30 4.88 3.83
C LEU A 58 19.14 4.38 5.01
N SER A 59 18.86 4.89 6.21
CA SER A 59 19.47 4.34 7.42
C SER A 59 18.80 3.02 7.81
N ASP A 60 19.50 2.12 8.50
CA ASP A 60 18.93 0.86 9.02
C ASP A 60 17.64 1.09 9.81
N LYS A 61 17.58 2.19 10.60
CA LYS A 61 16.38 2.58 11.34
C LYS A 61 15.21 2.91 10.40
N THR A 62 15.49 3.61 9.32
CA THR A 62 14.49 4.00 8.33
C THR A 62 14.01 2.79 7.53
N GLU A 63 14.91 1.90 7.11
CA GLU A 63 14.53 0.65 6.44
C GLU A 63 13.68 -0.24 7.34
N SER A 64 14.05 -0.40 8.61
CA SER A 64 13.24 -1.14 9.58
C SER A 64 11.83 -0.52 9.75
N ALA A 65 11.73 0.81 9.78
CA ALA A 65 10.43 1.49 9.87
C ALA A 65 9.60 1.30 8.59
N LEU A 66 10.22 1.33 7.40
CA LEU A 66 9.53 1.02 6.15
C LEU A 66 9.03 -0.42 6.10
N ALA A 67 9.84 -1.38 6.56
CA ALA A 67 9.44 -2.78 6.62
C ALA A 67 8.23 -3.00 7.56
N GLU A 68 8.22 -2.34 8.72
CA GLU A 68 7.08 -2.38 9.65
C GLU A 68 5.83 -1.74 9.03
N LEU A 69 5.99 -0.58 8.37
CA LEU A 69 4.91 0.12 7.67
C LEU A 69 4.32 -0.72 6.53
N ILE A 70 5.17 -1.38 5.73
CA ILE A 70 4.77 -2.33 4.68
C ILE A 70 3.96 -3.47 5.28
N GLY A 71 4.42 -4.03 6.41
CA GLY A 71 3.69 -5.06 7.14
C GLY A 71 2.29 -4.61 7.52
N LEU A 72 2.16 -3.47 8.21
CA LEU A 72 0.86 -2.96 8.63
C LEU A 72 -0.07 -2.72 7.44
N ILE A 73 0.41 -2.07 6.37
CA ILE A 73 -0.42 -1.75 5.20
C ILE A 73 -0.82 -3.04 4.44
N ALA A 74 0.07 -4.02 4.33
CA ALA A 74 -0.18 -5.25 3.58
C ALA A 74 -1.30 -6.10 4.19
N TYR A 75 -1.43 -6.12 5.53
CA TYR A 75 -2.45 -6.93 6.20
C TYR A 75 -3.81 -6.25 6.32
N LEU A 76 -3.96 -5.00 5.88
CA LEU A 76 -5.27 -4.36 5.75
C LEU A 76 -6.13 -5.04 4.67
N PRO A 77 -7.46 -4.93 4.73
CA PRO A 77 -8.35 -5.25 3.61
C PRO A 77 -7.93 -4.51 2.33
N PHE A 78 -8.17 -5.09 1.16
CA PHE A 78 -7.71 -4.55 -0.13
C PHE A 78 -7.91 -3.04 -0.27
N ILE A 79 -9.13 -2.54 -0.07
CA ILE A 79 -9.44 -1.11 -0.25
C ILE A 79 -8.68 -0.26 0.76
N GLU A 80 -8.66 -0.70 2.01
CA GLU A 80 -8.00 0.04 3.09
C GLU A 80 -6.47 0.07 2.89
N SER A 81 -5.90 -1.02 2.39
CA SER A 81 -4.48 -1.14 2.06
C SER A 81 -4.06 -0.17 0.95
N VAL A 82 -4.76 -0.20 -0.18
CA VAL A 82 -4.40 0.66 -1.33
C VAL A 82 -4.66 2.14 -1.03
N THR A 83 -5.72 2.44 -0.27
CA THR A 83 -6.00 3.81 0.17
C THR A 83 -5.02 4.31 1.23
N ALA A 84 -4.58 3.47 2.17
CA ALA A 84 -3.55 3.82 3.15
C ALA A 84 -2.19 4.08 2.46
N LEU A 85 -1.81 3.25 1.48
CA LEU A 85 -0.60 3.48 0.71
C LEU A 85 -0.68 4.79 -0.11
N ALA A 86 -1.81 5.03 -0.77
CA ALA A 86 -2.03 6.28 -1.50
C ALA A 86 -2.00 7.50 -0.55
N TRP A 87 -2.52 7.35 0.67
CA TRP A 87 -2.49 8.39 1.69
C TRP A 87 -1.07 8.71 2.16
N CYS A 88 -0.20 7.71 2.32
CA CYS A 88 1.23 7.93 2.57
C CYS A 88 1.85 8.80 1.47
N GLY A 89 1.65 8.45 0.19
CA GLY A 89 2.14 9.25 -0.94
C GLY A 89 1.53 10.65 -1.03
N PHE A 90 0.25 10.81 -0.69
CA PHE A 90 -0.39 12.12 -0.62
C PHE A 90 0.24 13.03 0.46
N ASN A 91 0.63 12.46 1.61
CA ASN A 91 1.27 13.22 2.68
C ASN A 91 2.74 13.55 2.36
N ASN A 92 3.44 12.64 1.67
CA ASN A 92 4.78 12.86 1.16
C ASN A 92 5.07 11.92 0.00
N ASP A 93 5.22 12.49 -1.19
CA ASP A 93 5.41 11.74 -2.45
C ASP A 93 6.70 10.89 -2.41
N GLU A 94 7.81 11.45 -1.91
CA GLU A 94 9.09 10.73 -1.81
C GLU A 94 8.99 9.50 -0.91
N TRP A 95 8.27 9.60 0.21
CA TRP A 95 8.04 8.45 1.09
C TRP A 95 7.04 7.46 0.51
N GLY A 96 6.01 7.92 -0.20
CA GLY A 96 5.09 7.04 -0.93
C GLY A 96 5.83 6.16 -1.94
N VAL A 97 6.72 6.77 -2.73
CA VAL A 97 7.60 6.06 -3.67
C VAL A 97 8.54 5.12 -2.91
N ALA A 98 9.19 5.59 -1.84
CA ALA A 98 10.14 4.77 -1.07
C ALA A 98 9.49 3.52 -0.46
N ILE A 99 8.24 3.60 0.01
CA ILE A 99 7.51 2.44 0.54
C ILE A 99 7.32 1.39 -0.56
N TYR A 100 6.86 1.81 -1.74
CA TYR A 100 6.66 0.90 -2.87
C TYR A 100 7.98 0.31 -3.37
N ASP A 101 9.00 1.16 -3.57
CA ASP A 101 10.32 0.73 -4.06
C ASP A 101 10.96 -0.26 -3.10
N HIS A 102 10.87 -0.02 -1.78
CA HIS A 102 11.40 -0.95 -0.79
C HIS A 102 10.66 -2.30 -0.80
N ALA A 103 9.33 -2.30 -0.91
CA ALA A 103 8.54 -3.53 -1.07
C ALA A 103 8.92 -4.27 -2.37
N TYR A 104 9.06 -3.55 -3.48
CA TYR A 104 9.45 -4.10 -4.76
C TYR A 104 10.84 -4.75 -4.72
N THR A 105 11.82 -4.09 -4.08
CA THR A 105 13.16 -4.65 -3.89
C THR A 105 13.13 -5.92 -3.05
N ILE A 106 12.47 -5.91 -1.87
CA ILE A 106 12.36 -7.10 -1.01
C ILE A 106 11.74 -8.27 -1.77
N TYR A 107 10.66 -8.01 -2.52
CA TYR A 107 9.98 -9.05 -3.27
C TYR A 107 10.86 -9.63 -4.37
N ASN A 108 11.51 -8.80 -5.19
CA ASN A 108 12.35 -9.29 -6.28
C ASN A 108 13.61 -10.00 -5.79
N GLU A 109 14.28 -9.46 -4.78
CA GLU A 109 15.44 -10.12 -4.17
C GLU A 109 15.04 -11.48 -3.57
N SER A 110 13.81 -11.64 -3.09
CA SER A 110 13.32 -12.94 -2.61
C SER A 110 13.19 -13.98 -3.72
N ILE A 111 12.85 -13.56 -4.94
CA ILE A 111 12.76 -14.42 -6.12
C ILE A 111 14.17 -14.78 -6.59
N GLU A 112 15.05 -13.79 -6.70
CA GLU A 112 16.42 -13.99 -7.19
C GLU A 112 17.26 -14.88 -6.29
N ASN A 113 17.07 -14.77 -4.97
CA ASN A 113 17.87 -15.49 -3.97
C ASN A 113 17.15 -16.73 -3.40
N ASP A 114 16.03 -17.15 -3.98
CA ASP A 114 15.20 -18.28 -3.51
C ASP A 114 14.87 -18.19 -2.01
N ILE A 115 14.62 -16.96 -1.51
CA ILE A 115 14.24 -16.73 -0.12
C ILE A 115 12.82 -17.24 0.08
N SER A 116 12.62 -17.99 1.15
CA SER A 116 11.33 -18.61 1.47
C SER A 116 10.18 -17.60 1.39
N GLN A 117 9.19 -17.95 0.57
CA GLN A 117 7.89 -17.24 0.49
C GLN A 117 7.08 -17.33 1.79
N GLN A 118 7.58 -18.01 2.82
CA GLN A 118 7.01 -18.03 4.17
C GLN A 118 7.56 -16.91 5.07
N ASN A 119 8.57 -16.16 4.62
CA ASN A 119 9.07 -15.00 5.34
C ASN A 119 8.00 -13.90 5.32
N GLN A 120 7.56 -13.47 6.50
CA GLN A 120 6.46 -12.52 6.67
C GLN A 120 6.68 -11.19 5.95
N ILE A 121 7.92 -10.67 5.94
CA ILE A 121 8.20 -9.41 5.24
C ILE A 121 8.15 -9.59 3.72
N VAL A 122 8.56 -10.74 3.20
CA VAL A 122 8.47 -11.07 1.76
C VAL A 122 7.01 -11.18 1.34
N ILE A 123 6.17 -11.83 2.16
CA ILE A 123 4.72 -11.91 1.92
C ILE A 123 4.10 -10.51 1.89
N ALA A 124 4.39 -9.69 2.90
CA ALA A 124 3.85 -8.33 2.98
C ALA A 124 4.30 -7.48 1.79
N ALA A 125 5.58 -7.53 1.44
CA ALA A 125 6.14 -6.82 0.30
C ALA A 125 5.48 -7.24 -1.02
N LYS A 126 5.35 -8.55 -1.26
CA LYS A 126 4.64 -9.10 -2.41
C LYS A 126 3.18 -8.61 -2.47
N THR A 127 2.49 -8.64 -1.33
CA THR A 127 1.10 -8.17 -1.24
C THR A 127 0.97 -6.70 -1.63
N ILE A 128 1.84 -5.82 -1.14
CA ILE A 128 1.87 -4.41 -1.54
C ILE A 128 2.06 -4.28 -3.06
N VAL A 129 3.08 -4.93 -3.61
CA VAL A 129 3.39 -4.87 -5.05
C VAL A 129 2.19 -5.32 -5.89
N GLN A 130 1.63 -6.49 -5.57
CA GLN A 130 0.49 -7.04 -6.31
C GLN A 130 -0.76 -6.15 -6.23
N ARG A 131 -1.06 -5.59 -5.05
CA ARG A 131 -2.22 -4.69 -4.89
C ARG A 131 -2.05 -3.40 -5.69
N VAL A 132 -0.86 -2.81 -5.70
CA VAL A 132 -0.56 -1.63 -6.53
C VAL A 132 -0.69 -1.95 -8.02
N GLU A 133 -0.18 -3.10 -8.46
CA GLU A 133 -0.33 -3.55 -9.85
C GLU A 133 -1.81 -3.75 -10.24
N GLU A 134 -2.64 -4.33 -9.37
CA GLU A 134 -4.07 -4.50 -9.64
C GLU A 134 -4.79 -3.16 -9.74
N VAL A 135 -4.50 -2.21 -8.84
CA VAL A 135 -5.04 -0.84 -8.95
C VAL A 135 -4.59 -0.19 -10.26
N ALA A 136 -3.32 -0.32 -10.64
CA ALA A 136 -2.79 0.26 -11.87
C ALA A 136 -3.45 -0.35 -13.12
N LYS A 137 -3.65 -1.67 -13.16
CA LYS A 137 -4.34 -2.37 -14.26
C LYS A 137 -5.79 -1.89 -14.40
N ILE A 138 -6.53 -1.89 -13.30
CA ILE A 138 -7.95 -1.49 -13.30
C ILE A 138 -8.09 0.00 -13.64
N THR A 139 -7.26 0.88 -13.07
CA THR A 139 -7.26 2.32 -13.40
C THR A 139 -6.98 2.54 -14.89
N THR A 140 -6.04 1.79 -15.45
CA THR A 140 -5.70 1.87 -16.89
C THR A 140 -6.87 1.46 -17.77
N LEU A 141 -7.55 0.36 -17.42
CA LEU A 141 -8.74 -0.09 -18.15
C LEU A 141 -9.82 1.00 -18.13
N GLN A 142 -9.98 1.71 -17.00
CA GLN A 142 -11.03 2.72 -16.83
C GLN A 142 -10.71 3.94 -17.67
N ALA A 143 -9.46 4.34 -17.71
CA ALA A 143 -9.02 5.42 -18.59
C ALA A 143 -9.31 5.09 -20.07
N ILE A 144 -9.14 3.82 -20.48
CA ILE A 144 -9.34 3.38 -21.87
C ILE A 144 -10.84 3.27 -22.21
N THR A 145 -11.66 2.70 -21.33
CA THR A 145 -13.09 2.44 -21.58
C THR A 145 -14.00 3.60 -21.15
N GLY A 146 -13.45 4.64 -20.54
CA GLY A 146 -14.20 5.70 -19.87
C GLY A 146 -14.68 5.26 -18.48
N ARG A 147 -15.70 5.93 -17.91
CA ARG A 147 -16.23 5.56 -16.58
C ARG A 147 -17.01 4.24 -16.55
N SER A 148 -16.90 3.44 -17.60
CA SER A 148 -17.56 2.15 -17.82
C SER A 148 -16.48 1.06 -17.91
N ILE A 149 -15.95 0.68 -16.76
CA ILE A 149 -15.48 -0.70 -16.56
C ILE A 149 -16.66 -1.46 -16.00
#